data_AF-U1NU46-F1
#
_entry.id   AF-U1NU46-F1
#
_cell.length_a   1.000
_cell.length_b   1.000
_cell.length_c   1.000
_cell.angle_alpha   90.00
_cell.angle_beta   90.00
_cell.angle_gamma   90.00
#
_symmetry.space_group_name_H-M   'P 1'
#
loop_
_entity.id
_entity.type
_entity.pdbx_description
1 polymer ?
#
loop_
_entity_poly.entity_id
_entity_poly.type
_entity_poly.pdbx_seq_one_letter_code
_entity_poly.pdbx_strand_id
1 'polypeptide(L)'
;MPRQNSQPTPADEAATTGPQLLESRSVAGILVHFIAIPTGVVGAGLVYLLARNEFTKRNARNALDWHLTVLGLTVVSFGLLVSYTEGTGQGVADIAAFSPPVSTGIGLLVPLLLAGWGGALVLTVGLGLIAMGKATFGSAWRYPFSPSLVERYGGFVAVDNTWPLSIGAYVVSLPVVFSAVFLGSDEAAVFVVSTAGLLVVLAVLTPLTIAGMYLHGDRDRPQNAAWQPPVVAYIGVPGVVGLLGYAGSRAFTDSLYPFGDGLYVFLTALWVSAIVYLARWWTTATE
;
A
#
# COMPACT_ATOMS: atom_id res chain seq x y z
N MET A 1 34.21 -6.12 -68.12
CA MET A 1 34.19 -5.54 -66.76
C MET A 1 32.75 -5.34 -66.35
N PRO A 2 32.29 -5.93 -65.24
CA PRO A 2 31.24 -5.29 -64.45
C PRO A 2 31.62 -5.21 -62.96
N ARG A 3 31.53 -4.01 -62.39
CA ARG A 3 31.27 -3.79 -60.97
C ARG A 3 29.94 -3.06 -60.89
N GLN A 4 29.03 -3.56 -60.05
CA GLN A 4 28.53 -2.74 -58.95
C GLN A 4 27.81 -3.63 -57.93
N ASN A 5 28.27 -3.47 -56.69
CA ASN A 5 27.83 -4.14 -55.48
C ASN A 5 26.39 -3.74 -55.14
N SER A 6 25.52 -4.71 -54.93
CA SER A 6 24.26 -4.51 -54.23
C SER A 6 24.54 -4.51 -52.73
N GLN A 7 24.58 -3.33 -52.11
CA GLN A 7 24.46 -3.19 -50.65
C GLN A 7 23.05 -3.65 -50.23
N PRO A 8 22.90 -4.41 -49.12
CA PRO A 8 21.60 -4.64 -48.53
C PRO A 8 21.10 -3.33 -47.91
N THR A 9 19.89 -2.93 -48.28
CA THR A 9 19.13 -1.85 -47.64
C THR A 9 18.80 -2.24 -46.18
N PRO A 10 18.92 -1.35 -45.18
CA PRO A 10 18.46 -1.62 -43.83
C PRO A 10 16.93 -1.46 -43.78
N ALA A 11 16.21 -2.46 -44.29
CA ALA A 11 14.79 -2.63 -44.07
C ALA A 11 14.61 -3.73 -43.03
N ASP A 12 14.61 -3.34 -41.76
CA ASP A 12 13.82 -3.93 -40.66
C ASP A 12 14.33 -3.39 -39.31
N GLU A 13 14.22 -2.07 -39.11
CA GLU A 13 13.83 -1.61 -37.79
C GLU A 13 12.39 -2.09 -37.61
N ALA A 14 12.25 -3.29 -37.05
CA ALA A 14 10.97 -3.89 -36.72
C ALA A 14 10.13 -2.86 -35.98
N ALA A 15 9.10 -2.33 -36.65
CA ALA A 15 8.10 -1.49 -36.04
C ALA A 15 7.46 -2.33 -34.93
N THR A 16 7.88 -2.09 -33.68
CA THR A 16 7.37 -2.80 -32.51
C THR A 16 5.86 -2.69 -32.52
N THR A 17 5.18 -3.81 -32.72
CA THR A 17 3.74 -3.84 -32.92
C THR A 17 3.06 -3.33 -31.66
N GLY A 18 1.94 -2.61 -31.76
CA GLY A 18 1.23 -2.01 -30.61
C GLY A 18 1.09 -2.92 -29.35
N PRO A 19 0.83 -4.24 -29.49
CA PRO A 19 0.83 -5.18 -28.36
C PRO A 19 2.20 -5.34 -27.66
N GLN A 20 3.31 -5.38 -28.40
CA GLN A 20 4.67 -5.45 -27.84
C GLN A 20 5.09 -4.13 -27.14
N LEU A 21 4.52 -2.99 -27.59
CA LEU A 21 4.67 -1.72 -26.89
C LEU A 21 3.91 -1.70 -25.56
N LEU A 22 2.77 -2.39 -25.43
CA LEU A 22 2.05 -2.54 -24.16
C LEU A 22 2.74 -3.54 -23.21
N GLU A 23 3.36 -4.60 -23.74
CA GLU A 23 4.20 -5.51 -22.95
C GLU A 23 5.47 -4.81 -22.43
N SER A 24 6.06 -3.90 -23.21
CA SER A 24 7.21 -3.09 -22.79
C SER A 24 6.83 -1.85 -21.98
N ARG A 25 5.60 -1.34 -22.12
CA ARG A 25 5.07 -0.12 -21.47
C ARG A 25 3.65 -0.34 -20.96
N SER A 26 3.53 -1.21 -19.97
CA SER A 26 2.26 -1.53 -19.34
C SER A 26 1.57 -0.30 -18.75
N VAL A 27 0.23 -0.24 -18.85
CA VAL A 27 -0.59 0.80 -18.21
C VAL A 27 -0.36 0.87 -16.70
N ALA A 28 -0.24 -0.29 -16.02
CA ALA A 28 0.05 -0.34 -14.59
C ALA A 28 1.38 0.33 -14.24
N GLY A 29 2.43 0.09 -15.02
CA GLY A 29 3.74 0.73 -14.84
C GLY A 29 3.73 2.24 -15.08
N ILE A 30 2.84 2.76 -15.92
CA ILE A 30 2.65 4.20 -16.13
C ILE A 30 1.86 4.80 -14.96
N LEU A 31 0.70 4.22 -14.64
CA LEU A 31 -0.24 4.76 -13.67
C LEU A 31 0.19 4.54 -12.22
N VAL A 32 1.19 3.70 -11.93
CA VAL A 32 1.60 3.42 -10.53
C VAL A 32 1.95 4.69 -9.75
N HIS A 33 2.60 5.66 -10.38
CA HIS A 33 2.96 6.92 -9.72
C HIS A 33 1.71 7.75 -9.39
N PHE A 34 0.72 7.76 -10.28
CA PHE A 34 -0.55 8.44 -10.05
C PHE A 34 -1.40 7.74 -9.00
N ILE A 35 -1.47 6.41 -9.04
CA ILE A 35 -2.18 5.58 -8.05
C ILE A 35 -1.56 5.76 -6.66
N ALA A 36 -0.23 5.81 -6.59
CA ALA A 36 0.49 5.90 -5.32
C ALA A 36 0.37 7.28 -4.64
N ILE A 37 0.04 8.37 -5.36
CA ILE A 37 -0.18 9.69 -4.73
C ILE A 37 -1.26 9.63 -3.62
N PRO A 38 -2.50 9.19 -3.90
CA PRO A 38 -3.54 9.10 -2.87
C PRO A 38 -3.42 7.85 -1.98
N THR A 39 -2.72 6.80 -2.42
CA THR A 39 -2.69 5.50 -1.70
C THR A 39 -1.37 5.23 -0.97
N GLY A 40 -0.35 6.04 -1.19
CA GLY A 40 0.96 5.94 -0.58
C GLY A 40 1.68 4.62 -0.84
N VAL A 41 2.28 4.09 0.23
CA VAL A 41 3.00 2.81 0.25
C VAL A 41 2.10 1.65 -0.19
N VAL A 42 0.80 1.72 0.10
CA VAL A 42 -0.15 0.65 -0.21
C VAL A 42 -0.29 0.44 -1.71
N GLY A 43 -0.62 1.49 -2.47
CA GLY A 43 -0.81 1.34 -3.91
C GLY A 43 0.49 1.01 -4.64
N ALA A 44 1.59 1.68 -4.29
CA ALA A 44 2.89 1.36 -4.86
C ALA A 44 3.32 -0.09 -4.54
N GLY A 45 3.11 -0.52 -3.30
CA GLY A 45 3.41 -1.86 -2.81
C GLY A 45 2.59 -2.94 -3.51
N LEU A 46 1.27 -2.75 -3.63
CA LEU A 46 0.40 -3.67 -4.35
C LEU A 46 0.82 -3.79 -5.82
N VAL A 47 1.05 -2.68 -6.53
CA VAL A 47 1.49 -2.75 -7.93
C VAL A 47 2.86 -3.44 -8.04
N TYR A 48 3.79 -3.21 -7.10
CA TYR A 48 5.09 -3.87 -7.07
C TYR A 48 4.97 -5.38 -6.86
N LEU A 49 4.15 -5.82 -5.90
CA LEU A 49 3.92 -7.23 -5.61
C LEU A 49 3.22 -7.93 -6.78
N LEU A 50 2.25 -7.28 -7.40
CA LEU A 50 1.42 -7.86 -8.48
C LEU A 50 2.05 -7.79 -9.87
N ALA A 51 3.09 -6.98 -10.06
CA ALA A 51 3.78 -6.83 -11.34
C ALA A 51 4.40 -8.15 -11.83
N ARG A 52 4.15 -8.47 -13.11
CA ARG A 52 4.77 -9.60 -13.83
C ARG A 52 5.90 -9.16 -14.77
N ASN A 53 5.80 -7.98 -15.38
CA ASN A 53 6.81 -7.46 -16.29
C ASN A 53 7.79 -6.50 -15.58
N GLU A 54 9.02 -6.48 -16.08
CA GLU A 54 10.12 -5.70 -15.52
C GLU A 54 9.87 -4.19 -15.54
N PHE A 55 9.13 -3.67 -16.54
CA PHE A 55 8.83 -2.24 -16.63
C PHE A 55 7.91 -1.78 -15.49
N THR A 56 6.82 -2.51 -15.24
CA THR A 56 5.90 -2.24 -14.12
C THR A 56 6.65 -2.37 -12.82
N LYS A 57 7.40 -3.46 -12.65
CA LYS A 57 8.07 -3.77 -11.38
C LYS A 57 9.12 -2.71 -11.03
N ARG A 58 9.89 -2.22 -12.02
CA ARG A 58 10.85 -1.12 -11.82
C ARG A 58 10.16 0.20 -11.47
N ASN A 59 9.09 0.57 -12.17
CA ASN A 59 8.35 1.80 -11.85
C ASN A 59 7.69 1.74 -10.47
N ALA A 60 7.04 0.63 -10.15
CA ALA A 60 6.41 0.41 -8.86
C ALA A 60 7.42 0.39 -7.71
N ARG A 61 8.61 -0.19 -7.93
CA ARG A 61 9.71 -0.13 -6.96
C ARG A 61 10.13 1.31 -6.68
N ASN A 62 10.32 2.12 -7.74
CA ASN A 62 10.73 3.52 -7.57
C ASN A 62 9.66 4.34 -6.84
N ALA A 63 8.38 4.12 -7.14
CA ALA A 63 7.27 4.73 -6.41
C ALA A 63 7.25 4.27 -4.94
N LEU A 64 7.45 2.98 -4.70
CA LEU A 64 7.46 2.39 -3.36
C LEU A 64 8.61 2.93 -2.51
N ASP A 65 9.82 3.03 -3.07
CA ASP A 65 10.98 3.64 -2.40
C ASP A 65 10.69 5.09 -1.97
N TRP A 66 10.04 5.88 -2.84
CA TRP A 66 9.61 7.24 -2.52
C TRP A 66 8.60 7.26 -1.37
N HIS A 67 7.52 6.48 -1.46
CA HIS A 67 6.48 6.48 -0.44
C HIS A 67 6.93 5.90 0.89
N LEU A 68 7.86 4.94 0.91
CA LEU A 68 8.51 4.46 2.13
C LEU A 68 9.36 5.56 2.79
N THR A 69 10.01 6.41 1.98
CA THR A 69 10.75 7.58 2.48
C THR A 69 9.81 8.60 3.12
N VAL A 70 8.71 8.92 2.43
CA VAL A 70 7.67 9.83 2.95
C VAL A 70 7.02 9.25 4.21
N LEU A 71 6.78 7.94 4.26
CA LEU A 71 6.26 7.26 5.44
C LEU A 71 7.25 7.36 6.62
N GLY A 72 8.53 7.09 6.39
CA GLY A 72 9.57 7.24 7.42
C GLY A 72 9.64 8.67 7.96
N LEU A 73 9.59 9.67 7.07
CA LEU A 73 9.54 11.09 7.48
C LEU A 73 8.26 11.41 8.27
N THR A 74 7.12 10.82 7.89
CA THR A 74 5.85 10.97 8.60
C THR A 74 5.98 10.43 10.02
N VAL A 75 6.48 9.19 10.18
CA VAL A 75 6.66 8.56 11.48
C VAL A 75 7.60 9.37 12.38
N VAL A 76 8.72 9.85 11.84
CA VAL A 76 9.67 10.67 12.61
C VAL A 76 9.05 12.02 13.01
N SER A 77 8.39 12.70 12.07
CA SER A 77 7.84 14.04 12.32
C SER A 77 6.70 14.00 13.34
N PHE A 78 5.74 13.09 13.16
CA PHE A 78 4.60 12.98 14.06
C PHE A 78 4.95 12.26 15.36
N GLY A 79 5.84 11.26 15.32
CA GLY A 79 6.35 10.62 16.53
C GLY A 79 7.09 11.61 17.44
N LEU A 80 7.90 12.51 16.86
CA LEU A 80 8.53 13.57 17.63
C LEU A 80 7.53 14.62 18.12
N LEU A 81 6.55 15.00 17.30
CA LEU A 81 5.48 15.90 17.72
C LEU A 81 4.72 15.36 18.94
N VAL A 82 4.29 14.09 18.89
CA VAL A 82 3.61 13.44 20.02
C VAL A 82 4.53 13.39 21.25
N SER A 83 5.78 12.97 21.07
CA SER A 83 6.75 12.93 22.18
C SER A 83 6.97 14.30 22.79
N TYR A 84 7.02 15.34 21.96
CA TYR A 84 7.15 16.73 22.38
C TYR A 84 5.94 17.19 23.19
N THR A 85 4.72 16.98 22.69
CA THR A 85 3.50 17.39 23.40
C THR A 85 3.33 16.66 24.72
N GLU A 86 3.56 15.34 24.76
CA GLU A 86 3.49 14.57 26.01
C GLU A 86 4.58 15.01 27.00
N GLY A 87 5.81 15.19 26.51
CA GLY A 87 6.94 15.61 27.33
C GLY A 87 6.77 17.01 27.94
N THR A 88 5.99 17.90 27.33
CA THR A 88 5.72 19.25 27.84
C THR A 88 4.42 19.37 28.65
N GLY A 89 3.67 18.28 28.83
CA GLY A 89 2.36 18.31 29.49
C GLY A 89 1.24 18.95 28.63
N GLN A 90 1.47 19.07 27.33
CA GLN A 90 0.46 19.55 26.36
C GLN A 90 -0.22 18.40 25.61
N GLY A 91 0.23 17.17 25.86
CA GLY A 91 -0.26 15.94 25.25
C GLY A 91 -1.49 15.39 25.95
N VAL A 92 -1.94 14.24 25.48
CA VAL A 92 -3.18 13.61 25.92
C VAL A 92 -2.98 12.84 27.24
N ALA A 93 -1.76 12.38 27.53
CA ALA A 93 -1.45 11.65 28.76
C ALA A 93 -0.82 12.53 29.87
N ASP A 94 -0.56 13.82 29.60
CA ASP A 94 -0.08 14.83 30.55
C ASP A 94 1.15 14.38 31.39
N ILE A 95 2.13 13.74 30.73
CA ILE A 95 3.28 13.12 31.39
C ILE A 95 4.31 14.17 31.88
N ALA A 96 4.41 15.33 31.21
CA ALA A 96 5.24 16.48 31.59
C ALA A 96 6.71 16.14 31.98
N ALA A 97 7.33 15.20 31.25
CA ALA A 97 8.63 14.64 31.59
C ALA A 97 9.87 15.46 31.15
N PHE A 98 9.73 16.44 30.26
CA PHE A 98 10.87 17.14 29.68
C PHE A 98 11.29 18.38 30.48
N SER A 99 12.59 18.54 30.69
CA SER A 99 13.16 19.75 31.27
C SER A 99 13.12 20.93 30.27
N PRO A 100 13.12 22.20 30.74
CA PRO A 100 13.01 23.35 29.84
C PRO A 100 14.02 23.38 28.67
N PRO A 101 15.33 23.07 28.87
CA PRO A 101 16.28 23.05 27.75
C PRO A 101 15.95 21.98 26.69
N VAL A 102 15.49 20.80 27.12
CA VAL A 102 15.10 19.71 26.20
C VAL A 102 13.87 20.11 25.41
N SER A 103 12.87 20.68 26.09
CA SER A 103 11.65 21.19 25.45
C SER A 103 11.96 22.28 24.43
N THR A 104 12.82 23.25 24.74
CA THR A 104 13.23 24.27 23.76
C THR A 104 13.91 23.66 22.54
N GLY A 105 14.85 22.72 22.73
CA GLY A 105 15.55 22.07 21.62
C GLY A 105 14.61 21.31 20.69
N ILE A 106 13.74 20.45 21.25
CA ILE A 106 12.77 19.68 20.47
C ILE A 106 11.73 20.61 19.82
N GLY A 107 11.27 21.64 20.53
CA GLY A 107 10.29 22.61 20.05
C GLY A 107 10.76 23.40 18.82
N LEU A 108 12.07 23.57 18.62
CA LEU A 108 12.63 24.14 17.39
C LEU A 108 12.71 23.12 16.25
N LEU A 109 12.93 21.84 16.55
CA LEU A 109 13.04 20.77 15.55
C LEU A 109 11.70 20.34 14.98
N VAL A 110 10.65 20.27 15.81
CA VAL A 110 9.29 19.87 15.41
C VAL A 110 8.78 20.68 14.20
N PRO A 111 8.75 22.03 14.20
CA PRO A 111 8.24 22.80 13.07
C PRO A 111 9.11 22.62 11.80
N LEU A 112 10.43 22.43 11.95
CA LEU A 112 11.31 22.15 10.80
C LEU A 112 10.99 20.80 10.16
N LEU A 113 10.77 19.76 10.96
CA LEU A 113 10.37 18.44 10.47
C LEU A 113 8.99 18.47 9.82
N LEU A 114 8.02 19.17 10.43
CA LEU A 114 6.68 19.33 9.85
C LEU A 114 6.71 20.11 8.55
N ALA A 115 7.53 21.15 8.44
CA ALA A 115 7.74 21.87 7.19
C ALA A 115 8.38 20.97 6.12
N GLY A 116 9.40 20.19 6.49
CA GLY A 116 10.02 19.21 5.60
C GLY A 116 9.05 18.14 5.13
N TRP A 117 8.19 17.64 6.03
CA TRP A 117 7.12 16.69 5.71
C TRP A 117 6.08 17.30 4.76
N GLY A 118 5.62 18.52 5.00
CA GLY A 118 4.72 19.24 4.11
C GLY A 118 5.34 19.45 2.72
N GLY A 119 6.63 19.80 2.66
CA GLY A 119 7.39 19.87 1.41
C GLY A 119 7.46 18.53 0.68
N ALA A 120 7.66 17.42 1.40
CA ALA A 120 7.66 16.08 0.83
C ALA A 120 6.29 15.69 0.23
N LEU A 121 5.17 16.13 0.82
CA LEU A 121 3.84 15.93 0.24
C LEU A 121 3.68 16.68 -1.10
N VAL A 122 4.11 17.94 -1.16
CA VAL A 122 4.08 18.72 -2.41
C VAL A 122 4.97 18.07 -3.47
N LEU A 123 6.18 17.64 -3.09
CA LEU A 123 7.07 16.92 -3.98
C LEU A 123 6.50 15.59 -4.42
N THR A 124 5.72 14.89 -3.59
CA THR A 124 5.08 13.63 -3.97
C THR A 124 4.17 13.81 -5.17
N VAL A 125 3.38 14.89 -5.19
CA VAL A 125 2.52 15.21 -6.33
C VAL A 125 3.36 15.58 -7.56
N GLY A 126 4.28 16.55 -7.42
CA GLY A 126 5.08 17.03 -8.56
C GLY A 126 5.98 15.96 -9.17
N LEU A 127 6.76 15.28 -8.34
CA LEU A 127 7.66 14.21 -8.77
C LEU A 127 6.88 12.98 -9.26
N GLY A 128 5.72 12.69 -8.67
CA GLY A 128 4.83 11.62 -9.13
C GLY A 128 4.32 11.84 -10.55
N LEU A 129 3.90 13.06 -10.87
CA LEU A 129 3.47 13.42 -12.23
C LEU A 129 4.65 13.39 -13.22
N ILE A 130 5.84 13.84 -12.82
CA ILE A 130 7.06 13.74 -13.65
C ILE A 130 7.42 12.27 -13.91
N ALA A 131 7.37 11.43 -12.89
CA ALA A 131 7.67 10.01 -12.99
C ALA A 131 6.66 9.30 -13.90
N MET A 132 5.37 9.62 -13.79
CA MET A 132 4.32 9.15 -14.71
C MET A 132 4.61 9.59 -16.15
N GLY A 133 4.94 10.87 -16.38
CA GLY A 133 5.30 11.37 -17.70
C GLY A 133 6.50 10.62 -18.30
N LYS A 134 7.55 10.40 -17.51
CA LYS A 134 8.71 9.61 -17.94
C LYS A 134 8.37 8.15 -18.23
N ALA A 135 7.47 7.55 -17.46
CA ALA A 135 6.98 6.20 -17.69
C ALA A 135 6.20 6.11 -19.02
N THR A 136 5.40 7.12 -19.38
CA THR A 136 4.73 7.20 -20.70
C THR A 136 5.75 7.15 -21.86
N PHE A 137 6.91 7.79 -21.69
CA PHE A 137 8.01 7.72 -22.66
C PHE A 137 8.89 6.46 -22.53
N GLY A 138 8.53 5.50 -21.68
CA GLY A 138 9.20 4.22 -21.53
C GLY A 138 10.37 4.20 -20.54
N SER A 139 10.55 5.25 -19.73
CA SER A 139 11.64 5.35 -18.76
C SER A 139 11.14 5.09 -17.33
N ALA A 140 11.74 4.11 -16.64
CA ALA A 140 11.54 3.93 -15.21
C ALA A 140 12.43 4.90 -14.43
N TRP A 141 11.87 6.02 -14.00
CA TRP A 141 12.62 7.08 -13.34
C TRP A 141 12.65 6.91 -11.81
N ARG A 142 13.83 7.09 -11.22
CA ARG A 142 14.03 7.05 -9.77
C ARG A 142 13.90 8.45 -9.18
N TYR A 143 13.23 8.55 -8.04
CA TYR A 143 13.02 9.83 -7.36
C TYR A 143 14.36 10.32 -6.76
N PRO A 144 14.74 11.60 -6.92
CA PRO A 144 16.06 12.13 -6.57
C PRO A 144 16.50 11.92 -5.11
N PHE A 145 15.54 11.80 -4.19
CA PHE A 145 15.78 11.66 -2.75
C PHE A 145 15.37 10.30 -2.19
N SER A 146 14.99 9.35 -3.06
CA SER A 146 14.56 8.02 -2.63
C SER A 146 15.76 7.08 -2.47
N PRO A 147 16.03 6.57 -1.24
CA PRO A 147 16.94 5.46 -1.04
C PRO A 147 16.36 4.18 -1.66
N SER A 148 17.21 3.22 -2.02
CA SER A 148 16.78 1.96 -2.65
C SER A 148 16.41 0.95 -1.57
N LEU A 149 15.35 1.25 -0.84
CA LEU A 149 14.90 0.47 0.30
C LEU A 149 14.40 -0.90 -0.13
N VAL A 150 13.61 -0.96 -1.20
CA VAL A 150 13.03 -2.21 -1.70
C VAL A 150 14.12 -3.13 -2.23
N GLU A 151 15.12 -2.60 -2.91
CA GLU A 151 16.27 -3.40 -3.39
C GLU A 151 17.12 -3.91 -2.22
N ARG A 152 17.33 -3.07 -1.19
CA ARG A 152 18.16 -3.43 -0.03
C ARG A 152 17.46 -4.40 0.93
N TYR A 153 16.15 -4.26 1.13
CA TYR A 153 15.42 -4.96 2.18
C TYR A 153 14.28 -5.86 1.68
N GLY A 154 13.91 -5.80 0.40
CA GLY A 154 12.78 -6.55 -0.15
C GLY A 154 12.88 -8.06 0.01
N GLY A 155 14.11 -8.60 0.05
CA GLY A 155 14.35 -10.03 0.31
C GLY A 155 13.91 -10.49 1.71
N PHE A 156 13.84 -9.59 2.70
CA PHE A 156 13.40 -9.91 4.06
C PHE A 156 11.87 -9.89 4.22
N VAL A 157 11.14 -9.33 3.25
CA VAL A 157 9.69 -9.09 3.30
C VAL A 157 8.97 -9.88 2.19
N ALA A 158 9.59 -10.95 1.69
CA ALA A 158 9.00 -11.78 0.65
C ALA A 158 7.67 -12.40 1.14
N VAL A 159 6.61 -12.14 0.40
CA VAL A 159 5.23 -12.61 0.67
C VAL A 159 4.99 -14.02 0.12
N ASP A 160 5.97 -14.58 -0.61
CA ASP A 160 5.86 -15.85 -1.32
C ASP A 160 5.45 -17.02 -0.40
N ASN A 161 6.04 -17.13 0.78
CA ASN A 161 5.76 -18.20 1.74
C ASN A 161 5.07 -17.72 3.04
N THR A 162 4.94 -16.42 3.23
CA THR A 162 4.39 -15.83 4.47
C THR A 162 2.93 -15.41 4.36
N TRP A 163 2.30 -15.60 3.18
CA TRP A 163 0.91 -15.22 2.95
C TRP A 163 -0.10 -15.81 3.97
N PRO A 164 0.03 -17.03 4.52
CA PRO A 164 -0.93 -17.50 5.52
C PRO A 164 -0.82 -16.70 6.82
N LEU A 165 0.39 -16.27 7.18
CA LEU A 165 0.64 -15.45 8.36
C LEU A 165 0.05 -14.05 8.20
N SER A 166 0.13 -13.44 7.02
CA SER A 166 -0.46 -12.12 6.79
C SER A 166 -1.99 -12.15 6.88
N ILE A 167 -2.63 -13.15 6.28
CA ILE A 167 -4.08 -13.34 6.38
C ILE A 167 -4.47 -13.68 7.83
N GLY A 168 -3.72 -14.56 8.50
CA GLY A 168 -3.95 -14.92 9.90
C GLY A 168 -3.85 -13.72 10.85
N ALA A 169 -2.83 -12.86 10.65
CA ALA A 169 -2.68 -11.62 11.40
C ALA A 169 -3.89 -10.70 11.20
N TYR A 170 -4.38 -10.53 9.98
CA TYR A 170 -5.61 -9.77 9.71
C TYR A 170 -6.84 -10.35 10.43
N VAL A 171 -7.03 -11.67 10.35
CA VAL A 171 -8.15 -12.38 10.98
C VAL A 171 -8.17 -12.18 12.50
N VAL A 172 -7.01 -12.21 13.15
CA VAL A 172 -6.89 -12.02 14.60
C VAL A 172 -6.99 -10.53 14.98
N SER A 173 -6.32 -9.64 14.25
CA SER A 173 -6.24 -8.23 14.61
C SER A 173 -7.55 -7.47 14.41
N LEU A 174 -8.31 -7.76 13.33
CA LEU A 174 -9.53 -7.00 13.03
C LEU A 174 -10.55 -6.99 14.19
N PRO A 175 -10.97 -8.12 14.79
CA PRO A 175 -11.95 -8.11 15.87
C PRO A 175 -11.43 -7.41 17.13
N VAL A 176 -10.13 -7.49 17.42
CA VAL A 176 -9.50 -6.77 18.55
C VAL A 176 -9.58 -5.26 18.33
N VAL A 177 -9.18 -4.80 17.14
CA VAL A 177 -9.23 -3.39 16.77
C VAL A 177 -10.67 -2.87 16.74
N PHE A 178 -11.60 -3.62 16.15
CA PHE A 178 -13.00 -3.23 16.11
C PHE A 178 -13.63 -3.17 17.50
N SER A 179 -13.30 -4.11 18.38
CA SER A 179 -13.74 -4.05 19.77
C SER A 179 -13.24 -2.77 20.45
N ALA A 180 -11.97 -2.39 20.24
CA ALA A 180 -11.43 -1.15 20.78
C ALA A 180 -12.05 0.12 20.15
N VAL A 181 -12.40 0.08 18.85
CA VAL A 181 -13.03 1.21 18.15
C VAL A 181 -14.49 1.41 18.55
N PHE A 182 -15.28 0.34 18.66
CA PHE A 182 -16.72 0.40 18.87
C PHE A 182 -17.16 0.27 20.33
N LEU A 183 -16.35 -0.41 21.16
CA LEU A 183 -16.66 -0.70 22.56
C LEU A 183 -15.62 -0.11 23.54
N GLY A 184 -14.56 0.52 23.01
CA GLY A 184 -13.53 1.16 23.84
C GLY A 184 -14.08 2.31 24.67
N SER A 185 -13.43 2.58 25.81
CA SER A 185 -13.72 3.77 26.60
C SER A 185 -13.21 5.03 25.89
N ASP A 186 -13.77 6.19 26.26
CA ASP A 186 -13.30 7.51 25.80
C ASP A 186 -11.93 7.91 26.40
N GLU A 187 -11.23 6.96 27.03
CA GLU A 187 -9.89 7.18 27.53
C GLU A 187 -8.92 7.45 26.37
N ALA A 188 -8.17 8.53 26.52
CA ALA A 188 -7.11 8.96 25.62
C ALA A 188 -6.23 7.82 25.07
N ALA A 189 -5.76 6.95 25.97
CA ALA A 189 -4.89 5.84 25.62
C ALA A 189 -5.61 4.81 24.73
N VAL A 190 -6.87 4.49 25.04
CA VAL A 190 -7.69 3.55 24.26
C VAL A 190 -7.96 4.12 22.88
N PHE A 191 -8.27 5.42 22.78
CA PHE A 191 -8.47 6.12 21.51
C PHE A 191 -7.20 6.09 20.62
N VAL A 192 -6.03 6.38 21.19
CA VAL A 192 -4.76 6.36 20.44
C VAL A 192 -4.44 4.95 19.95
N VAL A 193 -4.58 3.94 20.81
CA VAL A 193 -4.31 2.54 20.48
C VAL A 193 -5.28 2.02 19.42
N SER A 194 -6.58 2.32 19.55
CA SER A 194 -7.59 1.89 18.58
C SER A 194 -7.39 2.57 17.21
N THR A 195 -7.04 3.86 17.20
CA THR A 195 -6.72 4.61 15.98
C THR A 195 -5.47 4.04 15.29
N ALA A 196 -4.38 3.82 16.04
CA ALA A 196 -3.17 3.20 15.50
C ALA A 196 -3.44 1.78 14.98
N GLY A 197 -4.21 0.99 15.73
CA GLY A 197 -4.63 -0.34 15.33
C GLY A 197 -5.44 -0.33 14.03
N LEU A 198 -6.40 0.59 13.89
CA LEU A 198 -7.20 0.75 12.69
C LEU A 198 -6.34 1.16 11.49
N LEU A 199 -5.38 2.06 11.67
CA LEU A 199 -4.42 2.43 10.63
C LEU A 199 -3.57 1.24 10.17
N VAL A 200 -3.08 0.42 11.10
CA VAL A 200 -2.31 -0.80 10.77
C VAL A 200 -3.18 -1.80 10.00
N VAL A 201 -4.43 -2.01 10.45
CA VAL A 201 -5.38 -2.90 9.76
C VAL A 201 -5.64 -2.42 8.34
N LEU A 202 -5.92 -1.13 8.17
CA LEU A 202 -6.27 -0.54 6.88
C LEU A 202 -5.09 -0.47 5.92
N ALA A 203 -3.94 0.03 6.38
CA ALA A 203 -2.80 0.35 5.53
C ALA A 203 -1.83 -0.82 5.36
N VAL A 204 -1.87 -1.84 6.22
CA VAL A 204 -0.89 -2.93 6.18
C VAL A 204 -1.58 -4.28 6.03
N LEU A 205 -2.41 -4.67 7.00
CA LEU A 205 -2.94 -6.04 7.03
C LEU A 205 -3.96 -6.29 5.91
N THR A 206 -4.80 -5.30 5.61
CA THR A 206 -5.81 -5.41 4.54
C THR A 206 -5.16 -5.58 3.15
N PRO A 207 -4.22 -4.72 2.71
CA PRO A 207 -3.52 -4.90 1.43
C PRO A 207 -2.72 -6.21 1.36
N LEU A 208 -2.03 -6.59 2.44
CA LEU A 208 -1.27 -7.85 2.48
C LEU A 208 -2.17 -9.07 2.42
N THR A 209 -3.37 -9.01 3.00
CA THR A 209 -4.39 -10.06 2.91
C THR A 209 -4.87 -10.22 1.48
N ILE A 210 -5.24 -9.11 0.84
CA ILE A 210 -5.66 -9.08 -0.57
C ILE A 210 -4.54 -9.61 -1.49
N ALA A 211 -3.31 -9.14 -1.30
CA ALA A 211 -2.16 -9.61 -2.05
C ALA A 211 -1.91 -11.10 -1.82
N GLY A 212 -1.92 -11.57 -0.57
CA GLY A 212 -1.72 -12.98 -0.22
C GLY A 212 -2.75 -13.90 -0.87
N MET A 213 -4.04 -13.54 -0.81
CA MET A 213 -5.11 -14.28 -1.49
C MET A 213 -4.92 -14.31 -3.01
N TYR A 214 -4.57 -13.18 -3.61
CA TYR A 214 -4.37 -13.11 -5.06
C TYR A 214 -3.14 -13.89 -5.52
N LEU A 215 -2.01 -13.73 -4.84
CA LEU A 215 -0.77 -14.42 -5.16
C LEU A 215 -0.95 -15.93 -5.04
N HIS A 216 -1.51 -16.40 -3.91
CA HIS A 216 -1.70 -17.84 -3.67
C HIS A 216 -2.82 -18.47 -4.52
N GLY A 217 -3.90 -17.73 -4.74
CA GLY A 217 -5.12 -18.28 -5.33
C GLY A 217 -5.16 -18.21 -6.85
N ASP A 218 -4.43 -17.27 -7.46
CA ASP A 218 -4.45 -17.01 -8.91
C ASP A 218 -3.04 -16.97 -9.52
N ARG A 219 -2.14 -16.12 -9.00
CA ARG A 219 -0.87 -15.84 -9.68
C ARG A 219 0.10 -17.01 -9.70
N ASP A 220 0.37 -17.56 -8.52
CA ASP A 220 1.43 -18.54 -8.26
C ASP A 220 0.85 -19.95 -8.04
N ARG A 221 -0.46 -20.13 -8.27
CA ARG A 221 -1.15 -21.38 -8.00
C ARG A 221 -0.80 -22.46 -9.04
N PRO A 222 -0.38 -23.66 -8.61
CA PRO A 222 -0.21 -24.79 -9.51
C PRO A 222 -1.54 -25.21 -10.16
N GLN A 223 -1.52 -25.52 -11.46
CA GLN A 223 -2.72 -25.93 -12.20
C GLN A 223 -3.34 -27.23 -11.67
N ASN A 224 -2.55 -28.07 -11.01
CA ASN A 224 -2.97 -29.34 -10.42
C ASN A 224 -3.24 -29.25 -8.91
N ALA A 225 -3.37 -28.05 -8.34
CA ALA A 225 -3.68 -27.89 -6.92
C ALA A 225 -5.07 -28.48 -6.60
N ALA A 226 -5.17 -29.23 -5.50
CA ALA A 226 -6.39 -29.92 -5.06
C ALA A 226 -7.59 -28.97 -4.84
N TRP A 227 -7.29 -27.72 -4.45
CA TRP A 227 -8.27 -26.65 -4.32
C TRP A 227 -8.00 -25.57 -5.37
N GLN A 228 -9.02 -24.95 -5.95
CA GLN A 228 -8.88 -23.78 -6.81
C GLN A 228 -9.89 -22.69 -6.39
N PRO A 229 -9.48 -21.74 -5.54
CA PRO A 229 -10.39 -20.70 -5.08
C PRO A 229 -10.75 -19.76 -6.23
N PRO A 230 -12.03 -19.39 -6.40
CA PRO A 230 -12.40 -18.24 -7.22
C PRO A 230 -11.94 -16.95 -6.52
N VAL A 231 -10.68 -16.55 -6.70
CA VAL A 231 -10.06 -15.38 -6.04
C VAL A 231 -10.88 -14.10 -6.23
N VAL A 232 -11.47 -13.94 -7.42
CA VAL A 232 -12.36 -12.81 -7.73
C VAL A 232 -13.55 -12.75 -6.77
N ALA A 233 -14.09 -13.90 -6.33
CA ALA A 233 -15.14 -13.92 -5.33
C ALA A 233 -14.60 -13.53 -3.94
N TYR A 234 -13.48 -14.11 -3.51
CA TYR A 234 -12.91 -13.84 -2.19
C TYR A 234 -12.49 -12.38 -1.98
N ILE A 235 -12.02 -11.70 -3.02
CA ILE A 235 -11.58 -10.29 -2.95
C ILE A 235 -12.69 -9.34 -3.41
N GLY A 236 -13.39 -9.70 -4.49
CA GLY A 236 -14.39 -8.84 -5.13
C GLY A 236 -15.71 -8.75 -4.36
N VAL A 237 -16.19 -9.84 -3.75
CA VAL A 237 -17.44 -9.81 -2.97
C VAL A 237 -17.33 -8.85 -1.79
N PRO A 238 -16.27 -8.87 -0.96
CA PRO A 238 -16.07 -7.86 0.07
C PRO A 238 -16.12 -6.42 -0.46
N GLY A 239 -15.48 -6.16 -1.62
CA GLY A 239 -15.51 -4.85 -2.27
C GLY A 239 -16.92 -4.39 -2.62
N VAL A 240 -17.72 -5.27 -3.25
CA VAL A 240 -19.13 -4.98 -3.57
C VAL A 240 -19.95 -4.76 -2.30
N VAL A 241 -19.76 -5.59 -1.27
CA VAL A 241 -20.45 -5.47 0.02
C VAL A 241 -20.12 -4.13 0.69
N GLY A 242 -18.87 -3.69 0.64
CA GLY A 242 -18.46 -2.35 1.12
C GLY A 242 -19.14 -1.21 0.38
N LEU A 243 -19.22 -1.28 -0.96
CA LEU A 243 -19.93 -0.28 -1.78
C LEU A 243 -21.42 -0.23 -1.46
N LEU A 244 -22.05 -1.39 -1.24
CA LEU A 244 -23.45 -1.47 -0.80
C LEU A 244 -23.62 -0.89 0.61
N GLY A 245 -22.67 -1.13 1.51
CA GLY A 245 -22.64 -0.51 2.85
C GLY A 245 -22.57 1.01 2.78
N TYR A 246 -21.69 1.56 1.94
CA TYR A 246 -21.61 3.00 1.68
C TYR A 246 -22.92 3.57 1.11
N ALA A 247 -23.45 2.93 0.06
CA ALA A 247 -24.68 3.36 -0.59
C ALA A 247 -25.88 3.29 0.36
N GLY A 248 -25.97 2.22 1.14
CA GLY A 248 -27.00 2.01 2.15
C GLY A 248 -26.92 3.02 3.28
N SER A 249 -25.72 3.28 3.81
CA SER A 249 -25.49 4.32 4.81
C SER A 249 -25.96 5.69 4.29
N ARG A 250 -25.56 6.06 3.07
CA ARG A 250 -25.96 7.34 2.47
C ARG A 250 -27.46 7.47 2.21
N ALA A 251 -28.13 6.37 1.86
CA ALA A 251 -29.54 6.38 1.47
C ALA A 251 -30.52 6.22 2.64
N PHE A 252 -30.09 5.53 3.72
CA PHE A 252 -31.01 5.06 4.76
C PHE A 252 -30.56 5.40 6.19
N THR A 253 -29.43 6.08 6.38
CA THR A 253 -28.94 6.46 7.71
C THR A 253 -28.61 7.95 7.78
N ASP A 254 -28.61 8.50 9.00
CA ASP A 254 -28.14 9.87 9.28
C ASP A 254 -26.62 9.92 9.53
N SER A 255 -25.85 8.99 8.95
CA SER A 255 -24.41 8.91 9.17
C SER A 255 -23.71 10.18 8.70
N LEU A 256 -22.90 10.75 9.60
CA LEU A 256 -22.03 11.89 9.30
C LEU A 256 -20.88 11.51 8.37
N TYR A 257 -20.54 10.22 8.29
CA TYR A 257 -19.42 9.74 7.47
C TYR A 257 -19.72 8.40 6.79
N PRO A 258 -20.60 8.38 5.76
CA PRO A 258 -21.00 7.14 5.09
C PRO A 258 -19.85 6.33 4.47
N PHE A 259 -18.76 7.01 4.10
CA PHE A 259 -17.55 6.34 3.59
C PHE A 259 -16.93 5.43 4.64
N GLY A 260 -16.88 5.88 5.90
CA GLY A 260 -16.38 5.07 7.01
C GLY A 260 -17.25 3.82 7.23
N ASP A 261 -18.57 3.97 7.15
CA ASP A 261 -19.49 2.84 7.30
C ASP A 261 -19.26 1.78 6.21
N GLY A 262 -19.15 2.21 4.95
CA GLY A 262 -18.81 1.33 3.84
C GLY A 262 -17.45 0.64 4.03
N LEU A 263 -16.47 1.34 4.59
CA LEU A 263 -15.15 0.78 4.90
C LEU A 263 -15.21 -0.28 6.01
N TYR A 264 -15.96 -0.06 7.09
CA TYR A 264 -16.15 -1.05 8.14
C TYR A 264 -16.89 -2.30 7.64
N VAL A 265 -17.89 -2.11 6.79
CA VAL A 265 -18.63 -3.19 6.11
C VAL A 265 -17.70 -3.99 5.19
N PHE A 266 -16.88 -3.30 4.38
CA PHE A 266 -15.85 -3.92 3.55
C PHE A 266 -14.88 -4.78 4.37
N LEU A 267 -14.32 -4.23 5.45
CA LEU A 267 -13.38 -4.94 6.32
C LEU A 267 -14.02 -6.18 6.95
N THR A 268 -15.27 -6.06 7.43
CA THR A 268 -15.99 -7.20 8.01
C THR A 268 -16.23 -8.30 6.98
N ALA A 269 -16.63 -7.94 5.76
CA ALA A 269 -16.83 -8.89 4.68
C ALA A 269 -15.52 -9.56 4.25
N LEU A 270 -14.43 -8.80 4.18
CA LEU A 270 -13.10 -9.32 3.87
C LEU A 270 -12.61 -10.26 4.98
N TRP A 271 -12.92 -9.99 6.24
CA TRP A 271 -12.60 -10.86 7.37
C TRP A 271 -13.30 -12.21 7.29
N VAL A 272 -14.61 -12.22 6.99
CA VAL A 272 -15.34 -13.48 6.74
C VAL A 272 -14.71 -14.23 5.57
N SER A 273 -14.42 -13.53 4.47
CA SER A 273 -13.77 -14.09 3.30
C SER A 273 -12.39 -14.71 3.64
N ALA A 274 -11.60 -14.02 4.45
CA ALA A 274 -10.28 -14.45 4.91
C ALA A 274 -10.33 -15.70 5.80
N ILE A 275 -11.29 -15.78 6.72
CA ILE A 275 -11.51 -16.98 7.52
C ILE A 275 -11.84 -18.17 6.63
N VAL A 276 -12.80 -18.00 5.71
CA VAL A 276 -13.22 -19.08 4.80
C VAL A 276 -12.04 -19.51 3.92
N TYR A 277 -11.26 -18.56 3.41
CA TYR A 277 -10.09 -18.84 2.58
C TYR A 277 -9.05 -19.67 3.35
N LEU A 278 -8.67 -19.25 4.57
CA LEU A 278 -7.71 -19.98 5.39
C LEU A 278 -8.23 -21.35 5.82
N ALA A 279 -9.49 -21.45 6.22
CA ALA A 279 -10.09 -22.71 6.63
C ALA A 279 -10.09 -23.73 5.48
N ARG A 280 -10.50 -23.29 4.28
CA ARG A 280 -10.49 -24.13 3.08
C ARG A 280 -9.08 -24.57 2.70
N TRP A 281 -8.14 -23.63 2.66
CA TRP A 281 -6.74 -23.94 2.42
C TRP A 281 -6.22 -25.00 3.40
N TRP A 282 -6.42 -24.79 4.70
CA TRP A 282 -5.95 -25.70 5.74
C TRP A 282 -6.51 -27.13 5.57
N THR A 283 -7.82 -27.24 5.32
CA THR A 283 -8.47 -28.56 5.16
C THR A 283 -8.05 -29.30 3.89
N THR A 284 -7.70 -28.58 2.82
CA THR A 284 -7.33 -29.17 1.52
C THR A 284 -5.82 -29.39 1.37
N ALA A 285 -5.01 -28.77 2.24
CA ALA A 285 -3.56 -29.01 2.30
C ALA A 285 -3.21 -30.29 3.07
N THR A 286 -4.14 -30.81 3.87
CA THR A 286 -3.98 -32.03 4.69
C THR A 286 -4.47 -33.31 4.00
N GLU A 287 -5.06 -33.19 2.80
CA GLU A 287 -5.49 -34.30 1.93
C GLU A 287 -4.43 -34.60 0.86
#